data_AF-F0R9D6-F1
#
_entry.id   AF-F0R9D6-F1
#
_cell.length_a   1.000
_cell.length_b   1.000
_cell.length_c   1.000
_cell.angle_alpha   90.00
_cell.angle_beta   90.00
_cell.angle_gamma   90.00
#
_symmetry.space_group_name_H-M   'P 1'
#
loop_
_entity.id
_entity.type
_entity.pdbx_description
1 polymer ?
#
loop_
_entity_poly.entity_id
_entity_poly.type
_entity_poly.pdbx_seq_one_letter_code
_entity_poly.pdbx_strand_id
1 'polypeptide(L)'
;MKKLFYSLMLCSFFVACSNEDDIVMQDDQSFSNEEVLTRSASMRRSLTPQEADMLKKAFPNLKTDNVTVTGEATYTYNCIAYSMGITSKWINPEELYNDFINQYKNAKSLYGASSNYEQTSTQGSGADVDGWGLNTYKMTHGSVIYSGNTWESKLGPNIRITHGRTELNGSEYGSILVSFVKQNSKISDLKEVAEEVSKEDIVLSDLEKNKVLERSKKVDSEIVSKFESLIAAWKNEINTNPKTMFSSSTLDYKQLPQFKSLQEMGSVIIPLIMEKLLDEENFFMLPLYDTLQLDSNLKIVYNKNDRKCLEGEQNRARRTVRMWVNSL
;
A
#
# COMPACT_ATOMS: atom_id res chain seq x y z
N MET A 1 -30.21 46.40 -35.89
CA MET A 1 -30.85 45.07 -35.94
C MET A 1 -30.61 44.38 -34.61
N LYS A 2 -31.68 43.78 -34.06
CA LYS A 2 -31.94 43.30 -32.69
C LYS A 2 -30.81 42.52 -31.97
N LYS A 3 -30.68 42.77 -30.65
CA LYS A 3 -30.85 41.82 -29.52
C LYS A 3 -30.68 42.59 -28.19
N LEU A 4 -31.79 43.00 -27.55
CA LEU A 4 -32.44 42.40 -26.37
C LEU A 4 -31.51 42.17 -25.16
N PHE A 5 -31.58 43.13 -24.22
CA PHE A 5 -31.34 42.97 -22.79
C PHE A 5 -32.68 42.68 -22.10
N TYR A 6 -32.73 41.73 -21.16
CA TYR A 6 -33.70 41.76 -20.07
C TYR A 6 -33.00 41.37 -18.78
N SER A 7 -33.30 42.15 -17.75
CA SER A 7 -32.72 42.18 -16.42
C SER A 7 -33.87 42.30 -15.43
N LEU A 8 -33.72 41.66 -14.27
CA LEU A 8 -34.43 41.91 -13.00
C LEU A 8 -35.97 41.64 -12.98
N MET A 9 -36.66 41.31 -11.89
CA MET A 9 -36.37 41.09 -10.47
C MET A 9 -37.64 40.44 -9.83
N LEU A 10 -37.45 39.76 -8.68
CA LEU A 10 -38.32 39.61 -7.51
C LEU A 10 -39.88 39.65 -7.62
N CYS A 11 -40.54 38.72 -6.90
CA CYS A 11 -41.33 39.05 -5.71
C CYS A 11 -41.80 37.81 -4.94
N SER A 12 -41.86 37.93 -3.62
CA SER A 12 -42.26 36.92 -2.63
C SER A 12 -43.45 37.43 -1.80
N PHE A 13 -44.07 36.51 -1.02
CA PHE A 13 -45.09 36.66 0.06
C PHE A 13 -46.57 36.69 -0.39
N PHE A 14 -47.53 35.96 0.21
CA PHE A 14 -47.92 35.78 1.64
C PHE A 14 -48.49 34.36 1.93
N VAL A 15 -48.13 33.64 3.02
CA VAL A 15 -48.65 33.57 4.42
C VAL A 15 -49.99 32.85 4.63
N ALA A 16 -50.01 31.79 5.47
CA ALA A 16 -50.89 31.66 6.66
C ALA A 16 -50.57 30.38 7.49
N CYS A 17 -50.54 30.55 8.82
CA CYS A 17 -50.18 29.57 9.85
C CYS A 17 -51.34 28.64 10.29
N SER A 18 -51.02 27.50 10.89
CA SER A 18 -51.68 26.95 12.09
C SER A 18 -50.74 26.01 12.84
N ASN A 19 -50.77 26.08 14.17
CA ASN A 19 -49.92 25.38 15.15
C ASN A 19 -50.53 24.04 15.59
N GLU A 20 -49.70 23.08 16.02
CA GLU A 20 -49.63 22.49 17.37
C GLU A 20 -48.96 21.08 17.36
N ASP A 21 -47.91 20.97 18.17
CA ASP A 21 -47.41 19.86 18.99
C ASP A 21 -47.26 18.43 18.43
N ASP A 22 -46.00 17.96 18.34
CA ASP A 22 -45.53 16.89 19.22
C ASP A 22 -43.99 16.70 19.10
N ILE A 23 -43.32 16.78 20.24
CA ILE A 23 -41.89 16.47 20.42
C ILE A 23 -41.74 14.96 20.51
N VAL A 24 -41.10 14.34 19.53
CA VAL A 24 -40.61 12.96 19.64
C VAL A 24 -39.08 12.98 19.67
N MET A 25 -38.53 12.66 20.83
CA MET A 25 -37.14 12.28 21.03
C MET A 25 -36.84 11.07 20.14
N GLN A 26 -35.93 11.22 19.17
CA GLN A 26 -35.42 10.08 18.41
C GLN A 26 -34.28 9.43 19.19
N ASP A 27 -34.58 8.27 19.74
CA ASP A 27 -33.67 7.34 20.39
C ASP A 27 -32.49 6.91 19.48
N ASP A 28 -31.37 6.63 20.16
CA ASP A 28 -30.15 5.99 19.67
C ASP A 28 -30.40 4.94 18.58
N GLN A 29 -29.97 5.25 17.35
CA GLN A 29 -29.70 4.19 16.38
C GLN A 29 -28.42 3.48 16.78
N SER A 30 -28.60 2.38 17.51
CA SER A 30 -27.63 1.30 17.61
C SER A 30 -27.19 0.89 16.20
N PHE A 31 -25.93 1.18 15.87
CA PHE A 31 -25.28 0.64 14.67
C PHE A 31 -25.33 -0.89 14.75
N SER A 32 -26.20 -1.50 13.95
CA SER A 32 -26.30 -2.95 13.88
C SER A 32 -25.10 -3.52 13.12
N ASN A 33 -24.53 -4.61 13.64
CA ASN A 33 -23.38 -5.31 13.07
C ASN A 33 -23.62 -5.87 11.64
N GLU A 34 -24.84 -5.78 11.10
CA GLU A 34 -25.17 -6.20 9.75
C GLU A 34 -24.71 -5.20 8.66
N GLU A 35 -24.66 -3.90 8.96
CA GLU A 35 -24.25 -2.89 7.96
C GLU A 35 -22.74 -2.89 7.69
N VAL A 36 -21.94 -3.39 8.63
CA VAL A 36 -20.49 -3.60 8.47
C VAL A 36 -20.20 -4.86 7.65
N LEU A 37 -21.08 -5.87 7.71
CA LEU A 37 -20.93 -7.12 6.96
C LEU A 37 -21.28 -6.95 5.46
N THR A 38 -22.12 -5.99 5.10
CA THR A 38 -22.60 -5.83 3.70
C THR A 38 -21.66 -5.03 2.80
N ARG A 39 -20.75 -4.20 3.32
CA ARG A 39 -19.72 -3.52 2.49
C ARG A 39 -18.54 -4.43 2.11
N SER A 40 -18.18 -5.42 2.92
CA SER A 40 -17.15 -6.43 2.57
C SER A 40 -17.66 -7.52 1.60
N ALA A 41 -18.98 -7.70 1.49
CA ALA A 41 -19.58 -8.70 0.60
C ALA A 41 -19.62 -8.29 -0.88
N SER A 42 -19.32 -7.03 -1.21
CA SER A 42 -19.51 -6.45 -2.56
C SER A 42 -18.32 -6.57 -3.53
N MET A 43 -17.17 -7.15 -3.14
CA MET A 43 -15.94 -7.08 -3.95
C MET A 43 -15.49 -8.41 -4.57
N ARG A 44 -16.25 -9.49 -4.41
CA ARG A 44 -15.88 -10.77 -5.03
C ARG A 44 -16.38 -10.83 -6.46
N ARG A 45 -15.46 -11.05 -7.40
CA ARG A 45 -15.79 -11.23 -8.82
C ARG A 45 -14.88 -12.25 -9.49
N SER A 46 -15.32 -12.75 -10.64
CA SER A 46 -14.44 -13.50 -11.53
C SER A 46 -13.40 -12.58 -12.16
N LEU A 47 -12.30 -13.18 -12.62
CA LEU A 47 -11.34 -12.49 -13.48
C LEU A 47 -12.03 -11.99 -14.75
N THR A 48 -11.63 -10.81 -15.20
CA THR A 48 -11.89 -10.40 -16.59
C THR A 48 -11.03 -11.24 -17.54
N PRO A 49 -11.37 -11.35 -18.84
CA PRO A 49 -10.54 -12.07 -19.81
C PRO A 49 -9.10 -11.56 -19.87
N GLN A 50 -8.91 -10.24 -19.78
CA GLN A 50 -7.58 -9.62 -19.82
C GLN A 50 -6.75 -9.98 -18.58
N GLU A 51 -7.36 -9.96 -17.39
CA GLU A 51 -6.68 -10.39 -16.16
C GLU A 51 -6.36 -11.88 -16.20
N ALA A 52 -7.27 -12.72 -16.70
CA ALA A 52 -7.04 -14.16 -16.84
C ALA A 52 -5.86 -14.45 -17.77
N ASP A 53 -5.81 -13.83 -18.95
CA ASP A 53 -4.70 -14.00 -19.90
C ASP A 53 -3.36 -13.54 -19.31
N MET A 54 -3.36 -12.37 -18.67
CA MET A 54 -2.19 -11.81 -18.01
C MET A 54 -1.67 -12.72 -16.89
N LEU A 55 -2.56 -13.17 -15.99
CA LEU A 55 -2.19 -14.05 -14.90
C LEU A 55 -1.77 -15.42 -15.38
N LYS A 56 -2.41 -15.96 -16.43
CA LYS A 56 -2.02 -17.26 -17.00
C LYS A 56 -0.62 -17.21 -17.62
N LYS A 57 -0.26 -16.09 -18.24
CA LYS A 57 1.08 -15.86 -18.78
C LYS A 57 2.13 -15.74 -17.67
N ALA A 58 1.81 -15.03 -16.60
CA ALA A 58 2.73 -14.84 -15.46
C ALA A 58 2.85 -16.09 -14.58
N PHE A 59 1.75 -16.82 -14.39
CA PHE A 59 1.64 -17.98 -13.53
C PHE A 59 1.05 -19.16 -14.33
N PRO A 60 1.86 -19.89 -15.11
CA PRO A 60 1.37 -20.98 -15.97
C PRO A 60 0.62 -22.08 -15.22
N ASN A 61 0.93 -22.27 -13.93
CA ASN A 61 0.30 -23.25 -13.06
C ASN A 61 -1.03 -22.77 -12.46
N LEU A 62 -1.36 -21.48 -12.59
CA LEU A 62 -2.61 -20.93 -12.08
C LEU A 62 -3.81 -21.47 -12.86
N LYS A 63 -4.79 -21.98 -12.11
CA LYS A 63 -6.07 -22.43 -12.64
C LYS A 63 -7.04 -21.26 -12.62
N THR A 64 -6.94 -20.40 -13.63
CA THR A 64 -7.69 -19.14 -13.74
C THR A 64 -9.21 -19.32 -13.61
N ASP A 65 -9.77 -20.46 -14.03
CA ASP A 65 -11.20 -20.76 -13.93
C ASP A 65 -11.69 -20.91 -12.48
N ASN A 66 -10.77 -21.17 -11.53
CA ASN A 66 -11.06 -21.33 -10.11
C ASN A 66 -10.62 -20.10 -9.28
N VAL A 67 -10.16 -19.04 -9.93
CA VAL A 67 -9.71 -17.83 -9.26
C VAL A 67 -10.88 -16.91 -8.98
N THR A 68 -11.00 -16.46 -7.73
CA THR A 68 -11.87 -15.36 -7.34
C THR A 68 -11.00 -14.14 -7.06
N VAL A 69 -11.34 -13.01 -7.65
CA VAL A 69 -10.82 -11.71 -7.23
C VAL A 69 -11.52 -11.34 -5.94
N THR A 70 -10.75 -11.08 -4.90
CA THR A 70 -11.26 -10.74 -3.56
C THR A 70 -10.92 -9.31 -3.16
N GLY A 71 -10.13 -8.60 -3.96
CA GLY A 71 -9.81 -7.19 -3.78
C GLY A 71 -9.28 -6.57 -5.07
N GLU A 72 -9.66 -5.32 -5.34
CA GLU A 72 -9.22 -4.60 -6.52
C GLU A 72 -7.75 -4.14 -6.42
N ALA A 73 -7.20 -3.73 -7.56
CA ALA A 73 -5.88 -3.11 -7.62
C ALA A 73 -5.82 -1.85 -6.74
N THR A 74 -4.75 -1.71 -5.98
CA THR A 74 -4.50 -0.59 -5.07
C THR A 74 -3.04 -0.58 -4.63
N TYR A 75 -2.48 0.62 -4.43
CA TYR A 75 -1.16 0.85 -3.84
C TYR A 75 -1.17 0.86 -2.31
N THR A 76 -2.33 0.79 -1.66
CA THR A 76 -2.42 0.93 -0.20
C THR A 76 -1.65 -0.17 0.54
N TYR A 77 -1.71 -1.42 0.07
CA TYR A 77 -1.04 -2.56 0.70
C TYR A 77 -0.67 -3.65 -0.32
N ASN A 78 0.26 -4.51 0.05
CA ASN A 78 0.77 -5.64 -0.76
C ASN A 78 0.57 -6.99 -0.04
N CYS A 79 1.07 -8.09 -0.62
CA CYS A 79 0.87 -9.42 -0.04
C CYS A 79 1.58 -9.63 1.31
N ILE A 80 2.71 -8.97 1.57
CA ILE A 80 3.42 -9.06 2.85
C ILE A 80 2.52 -8.51 3.96
N ALA A 81 2.06 -7.27 3.80
CA ALA A 81 1.11 -6.66 4.73
C ALA A 81 -0.18 -7.48 4.84
N TYR A 82 -0.74 -7.90 3.71
CA TYR A 82 -2.00 -8.65 3.69
C TYR A 82 -1.91 -9.98 4.45
N SER A 83 -0.83 -10.73 4.26
CA SER A 83 -0.61 -12.00 4.95
C SER A 83 -0.44 -11.86 6.46
N MET A 84 -0.09 -10.66 6.93
CA MET A 84 -0.06 -10.31 8.35
C MET A 84 -1.43 -9.81 8.88
N GLY A 85 -2.43 -9.68 8.01
CA GLY A 85 -3.75 -9.14 8.31
C GLY A 85 -3.83 -7.60 8.23
N ILE A 86 -2.93 -6.96 7.48
CA ILE A 86 -2.84 -5.50 7.36
C ILE A 86 -3.25 -5.07 5.95
N THR A 87 -4.21 -4.15 5.85
CA THR A 87 -4.72 -3.62 4.57
C THR A 87 -4.56 -2.10 4.43
N SER A 88 -3.84 -1.45 5.35
CA SER A 88 -3.71 0.01 5.42
C SER A 88 -2.33 0.56 5.05
N LYS A 89 -1.34 -0.31 4.81
CA LYS A 89 0.04 0.11 4.51
C LYS A 89 0.80 -0.91 3.65
N TRP A 90 1.82 -0.42 2.96
CA TRP A 90 2.74 -1.24 2.17
C TRP A 90 3.97 -1.60 2.99
N ILE A 91 4.36 -2.88 2.96
CA ILE A 91 5.52 -3.41 3.70
C ILE A 91 6.42 -4.17 2.73
N ASN A 92 7.65 -3.69 2.54
CA ASN A 92 8.62 -4.41 1.71
C ASN A 92 9.02 -5.75 2.39
N PRO A 93 9.22 -6.84 1.62
CA PRO A 93 9.78 -8.07 2.15
C PRO A 93 11.25 -7.85 2.57
N GLU A 94 11.65 -8.44 3.70
CA GLU A 94 13.08 -8.61 4.00
C GLU A 94 13.69 -9.65 3.04
N GLU A 95 14.75 -9.32 2.30
CA GLU A 95 15.25 -10.20 1.23
C GLU A 95 15.92 -11.48 1.74
N LEU A 96 16.58 -11.41 2.90
CA LEU A 96 17.30 -12.53 3.48
C LEU A 96 16.35 -13.43 4.27
N TYR A 97 16.47 -14.75 4.07
CA TYR A 97 15.59 -15.74 4.68
C TYR A 97 15.37 -15.58 6.19
N ASN A 98 16.46 -15.40 6.96
CA ASN A 98 16.37 -15.23 8.41
C ASN A 98 15.76 -13.89 8.82
N ASP A 99 15.96 -12.84 8.03
CA ASP A 99 15.38 -11.53 8.30
C ASP A 99 13.88 -11.55 7.95
N PHE A 100 13.49 -12.24 6.89
CA PHE A 100 12.09 -12.51 6.56
C PHE A 100 11.38 -13.31 7.65
N ILE A 101 12.01 -14.36 8.20
CA ILE A 101 11.44 -15.06 9.36
C ILE A 101 11.27 -14.11 10.55
N ASN A 102 12.28 -13.29 10.85
CA ASN A 102 12.19 -12.31 11.93
C ASN A 102 11.09 -11.26 11.67
N GLN A 103 10.84 -10.91 10.41
CA GLN A 103 9.77 -10.02 9.97
C GLN A 103 8.40 -10.53 10.45
N TYR A 104 8.11 -11.81 10.18
CA TYR A 104 6.86 -12.46 10.58
C TYR A 104 6.81 -12.78 12.08
N LYS A 105 7.94 -13.20 12.67
CA LYS A 105 8.06 -13.46 14.11
C LYS A 105 7.68 -12.28 14.98
N ASN A 106 8.00 -11.07 14.52
CA ASN A 106 7.77 -9.86 15.27
C ASN A 106 6.66 -9.00 14.67
N ALA A 107 5.79 -9.56 13.81
CA ALA A 107 4.84 -8.77 13.02
C ALA A 107 3.92 -7.85 13.83
N LYS A 108 3.54 -8.25 15.05
CA LYS A 108 2.73 -7.41 15.95
C LYS A 108 3.52 -6.19 16.40
N SER A 109 4.72 -6.41 16.93
CA SER A 109 5.58 -5.33 17.44
C SER A 109 6.25 -4.52 16.33
N LEU A 110 6.41 -5.10 15.14
CA LEU A 110 7.09 -4.55 13.96
C LEU A 110 6.14 -3.94 12.92
N TYR A 111 4.84 -4.28 12.89
CA TYR A 111 3.92 -3.79 11.86
C TYR A 111 2.50 -3.48 12.38
N GLY A 112 2.23 -3.68 13.67
CA GLY A 112 0.87 -3.56 14.23
C GLY A 112 -0.06 -4.70 13.78
N ALA A 113 0.49 -5.84 13.38
CA ALA A 113 -0.29 -7.00 12.98
C ALA A 113 -1.12 -7.55 14.15
N SER A 114 -2.24 -8.22 13.83
CA SER A 114 -3.10 -8.86 14.84
C SER A 114 -2.40 -9.99 15.62
N SER A 115 -1.29 -10.52 15.10
CA SER A 115 -0.56 -11.63 15.70
C SER A 115 0.90 -11.64 15.23
N ASN A 116 1.75 -12.30 16.01
CA ASN A 116 3.05 -12.78 15.58
C ASN A 116 2.90 -14.16 14.92
N TYR A 117 3.95 -14.58 14.21
CA TYR A 117 3.93 -15.83 13.45
C TYR A 117 5.19 -16.66 13.76
N GLU A 118 5.01 -17.95 14.04
CA GLU A 118 6.14 -18.87 14.24
C GLU A 118 6.35 -19.74 13.02
N GLN A 119 7.60 -19.96 12.66
CA GLN A 119 7.94 -20.86 11.57
C GLN A 119 7.49 -22.29 11.90
N THR A 120 6.87 -22.97 10.94
CA THR A 120 6.52 -24.39 11.11
C THR A 120 7.75 -25.27 11.05
N SER A 121 7.75 -26.37 11.80
CA SER A 121 8.85 -27.36 11.80
C SER A 121 8.97 -28.12 10.47
N THR A 122 7.87 -28.19 9.72
CA THR A 122 7.83 -28.77 8.37
C THR A 122 7.06 -27.81 7.47
N GLN A 123 7.68 -27.40 6.37
CA GLN A 123 7.01 -26.61 5.33
C GLN A 123 5.72 -27.31 4.95
N GLY A 124 4.61 -26.56 4.88
CA GLY A 124 3.33 -27.15 4.52
C GLY A 124 2.37 -27.42 5.69
N SER A 125 2.86 -27.95 6.79
CA SER A 125 2.00 -28.56 7.81
C SER A 125 1.31 -27.53 8.71
N GLY A 126 -0.02 -27.45 8.64
CA GLY A 126 -0.83 -26.57 9.49
C GLY A 126 -0.56 -25.08 9.32
N ALA A 127 0.01 -24.67 8.18
CA ALA A 127 0.44 -23.30 7.95
C ALA A 127 -0.75 -22.35 7.72
N ASP A 128 -0.69 -21.19 8.36
CA ASP A 128 -1.59 -20.06 8.13
C ASP A 128 -1.04 -19.11 7.05
N VAL A 129 0.30 -19.02 6.95
CA VAL A 129 1.00 -18.13 6.02
C VAL A 129 2.16 -18.88 5.37
N ASP A 130 2.44 -18.57 4.11
CA ASP A 130 3.62 -19.04 3.38
C ASP A 130 4.46 -17.84 2.93
N GLY A 131 5.77 -17.95 3.13
CA GLY A 131 6.78 -17.03 2.62
C GLY A 131 7.40 -17.55 1.34
N TRP A 132 7.42 -16.71 0.32
CA TRP A 132 7.89 -17.03 -1.03
C TRP A 132 9.22 -16.35 -1.32
N GLY A 133 10.06 -17.02 -2.10
CA GLY A 133 11.33 -16.46 -2.55
C GLY A 133 11.88 -17.17 -3.78
N LEU A 134 12.77 -16.48 -4.47
CA LEU A 134 13.56 -17.06 -5.57
C LEU A 134 14.68 -17.96 -5.03
N ASN A 135 15.21 -17.60 -3.86
CA ASN A 135 16.17 -18.34 -3.07
C ASN A 135 16.25 -17.71 -1.66
N THR A 136 17.10 -18.25 -0.80
CA THR A 136 17.26 -17.78 0.59
C THR A 136 17.87 -16.38 0.74
N TYR A 137 18.34 -15.76 -0.34
CA TYR A 137 18.85 -14.39 -0.38
C TYR A 137 17.90 -13.41 -1.09
N LYS A 138 16.75 -13.91 -1.58
CA LYS A 138 15.74 -13.10 -2.25
C LYS A 138 14.36 -13.68 -1.97
N MET A 139 13.89 -13.46 -0.74
CA MET A 139 12.47 -13.55 -0.38
C MET A 139 11.72 -12.40 -1.04
N THR A 140 10.47 -12.64 -1.43
CA THR A 140 9.76 -11.78 -2.40
C THR A 140 8.31 -11.51 -2.00
N HIS A 141 7.58 -12.53 -1.53
CA HIS A 141 6.14 -12.44 -1.31
C HIS A 141 5.67 -13.25 -0.11
N GLY A 142 4.42 -13.04 0.28
CA GLY A 142 3.71 -13.82 1.29
C GLY A 142 2.33 -14.22 0.77
N SER A 143 1.80 -15.35 1.22
CA SER A 143 0.39 -15.74 0.97
C SER A 143 -0.24 -16.23 2.25
N VAL A 144 -1.56 -16.09 2.38
CA VAL A 144 -2.30 -16.49 3.57
C VAL A 144 -3.37 -17.52 3.23
N ILE A 145 -3.66 -18.43 4.16
CA ILE A 145 -4.77 -19.36 4.01
C ILE A 145 -6.09 -18.58 3.98
N TYR A 146 -6.92 -18.85 2.98
CA TYR A 146 -8.23 -18.21 2.82
C TYR A 146 -9.33 -19.09 3.41
N SER A 147 -9.43 -20.33 2.94
CA SER A 147 -10.37 -21.33 3.43
C SER A 147 -10.02 -22.72 2.91
N GLY A 148 -10.06 -23.73 3.79
CA GLY A 148 -9.76 -25.12 3.42
C GLY A 148 -8.35 -25.26 2.86
N ASN A 149 -8.24 -25.56 1.57
CA ASN A 149 -6.96 -25.67 0.84
C ASN A 149 -6.70 -24.49 -0.10
N THR A 150 -7.53 -23.45 -0.04
CA THR A 150 -7.42 -22.26 -0.88
C THR A 150 -6.58 -21.20 -0.18
N TRP A 151 -5.65 -20.62 -0.92
CA TRP A 151 -4.74 -19.57 -0.49
C TRP A 151 -5.10 -18.25 -1.17
N GLU A 152 -4.59 -17.15 -0.63
CA GLU A 152 -4.85 -15.81 -1.15
C GLU A 152 -3.61 -14.93 -1.09
N SER A 153 -3.47 -14.09 -2.12
CA SER A 153 -2.33 -13.20 -2.30
C SER A 153 -2.76 -11.87 -2.94
N LYS A 154 -2.23 -10.74 -2.42
CA LYS A 154 -2.34 -9.41 -3.03
C LYS A 154 -1.15 -9.18 -3.98
N LEU A 155 -1.37 -9.23 -5.28
CA LEU A 155 -0.28 -9.28 -6.27
C LEU A 155 0.37 -7.90 -6.48
N GLY A 156 1.25 -7.49 -5.57
CA GLY A 156 1.86 -6.16 -5.59
C GLY A 156 0.80 -5.05 -5.58
N PRO A 157 0.86 -4.04 -6.46
CA PRO A 157 -0.20 -3.04 -6.60
C PRO A 157 -1.46 -3.57 -7.31
N ASN A 158 -1.39 -4.76 -7.94
CA ASN A 158 -2.48 -5.35 -8.72
C ASN A 158 -3.56 -6.01 -7.83
N ILE A 159 -4.52 -6.70 -8.42
CA ILE A 159 -5.64 -7.34 -7.72
C ILE A 159 -5.20 -8.37 -6.65
N ARG A 160 -6.09 -8.61 -5.68
CA ARG A 160 -5.99 -9.71 -4.72
C ARG A 160 -6.82 -10.89 -5.21
N ILE A 161 -6.22 -12.08 -5.21
CA ILE A 161 -6.83 -13.28 -5.78
C ILE A 161 -6.71 -14.49 -4.86
N THR A 162 -7.67 -15.40 -4.97
CA THR A 162 -7.53 -16.77 -4.48
C THR A 162 -6.69 -17.61 -5.45
N HIS A 163 -5.99 -18.62 -4.93
CA HIS A 163 -5.22 -19.57 -5.74
C HIS A 163 -4.98 -20.87 -4.97
N GLY A 164 -4.60 -21.94 -5.67
CA GLY A 164 -4.02 -23.11 -5.04
C GLY A 164 -2.65 -22.80 -4.44
N ARG A 165 -2.25 -23.53 -3.41
CA ARG A 165 -1.07 -23.22 -2.59
C ARG A 165 0.20 -22.90 -3.38
N THR A 166 0.52 -23.71 -4.40
CA THR A 166 1.76 -23.58 -5.19
C THR A 166 1.51 -22.98 -6.58
N GLU A 167 0.31 -22.49 -6.86
CA GLU A 167 -0.10 -22.11 -8.23
C GLU A 167 0.56 -20.83 -8.73
N LEU A 168 1.10 -20.01 -7.83
CA LEU A 168 1.90 -18.82 -8.16
C LEU A 168 3.39 -19.10 -8.35
N ASN A 169 3.84 -20.37 -8.27
CA ASN A 169 5.24 -20.72 -8.50
C ASN A 169 5.72 -20.21 -9.86
N GLY A 170 6.80 -19.43 -9.89
CA GLY A 170 7.34 -18.82 -11.11
C GLY A 170 8.53 -17.90 -10.86
N SER A 171 9.09 -17.34 -11.92
CA SER A 171 10.21 -16.38 -11.84
C SER A 171 9.82 -15.04 -11.22
N GLU A 172 8.53 -14.72 -11.23
CA GLU A 172 7.96 -13.46 -10.76
C GLU A 172 7.64 -13.53 -9.27
N TYR A 173 7.07 -14.65 -8.81
CA TYR A 173 6.67 -14.83 -7.41
C TYR A 173 7.70 -15.58 -6.57
N GLY A 174 8.42 -16.53 -7.18
CA GLY A 174 9.32 -17.46 -6.51
C GLY A 174 8.67 -18.82 -6.23
N SER A 175 9.16 -19.49 -5.20
CA SER A 175 8.60 -20.72 -4.63
C SER A 175 8.42 -20.54 -3.13
N ILE A 176 7.57 -21.35 -2.50
CA ILE A 176 7.44 -21.33 -1.04
C ILE A 176 8.76 -21.84 -0.45
N LEU A 177 9.37 -21.05 0.44
CA LEU A 177 10.61 -21.40 1.13
C LEU A 177 10.43 -21.54 2.65
N VAL A 178 9.33 -20.98 3.19
CA VAL A 178 9.01 -21.02 4.61
C VAL A 178 7.50 -20.99 4.80
N SER A 179 7.02 -21.62 5.87
CA SER A 179 5.62 -21.60 6.28
C SER A 179 5.54 -21.15 7.74
N PHE A 180 4.45 -20.51 8.12
CA PHE A 180 4.23 -20.02 9.47
C PHE A 180 2.86 -20.41 10.02
N VAL A 181 2.79 -20.54 11.34
CA VAL A 181 1.55 -20.62 12.11
C VAL A 181 1.36 -19.35 12.91
N LYS A 182 0.13 -18.89 13.04
CA LYS A 182 -0.24 -17.73 13.84
C LYS A 182 -0.08 -18.06 15.33
N GLN A 183 0.59 -17.19 16.09
CA GLN A 183 0.64 -17.32 17.53
C GLN A 183 -0.69 -16.89 18.17
N ASN A 184 -1.22 -17.72 19.09
CA ASN A 184 -2.38 -17.37 19.91
C ASN A 184 -2.04 -16.18 20.82
N SER A 185 -2.57 -15.00 20.49
CA SER A 185 -2.46 -13.82 21.34
C SER A 185 -3.50 -13.89 22.46
N LYS A 186 -3.09 -13.76 23.73
CA LYS A 186 -4.05 -13.57 24.83
C LYS A 186 -4.74 -12.20 24.66
N ILE A 187 -6.05 -12.16 24.90
CA ILE A 187 -6.96 -11.02 24.65
C ILE A 187 -6.62 -9.74 25.45
N SER A 188 -5.61 -9.76 26.35
CA SER A 188 -5.17 -8.61 27.13
C SER A 188 -4.42 -7.54 26.31
N ASP A 189 -3.89 -7.86 25.13
CA ASP A 189 -2.92 -7.00 24.44
C ASP A 189 -3.50 -6.19 23.26
N LEU A 190 -4.83 -6.07 23.14
CA LEU A 190 -5.47 -5.41 22.00
C LEU A 190 -5.68 -3.90 22.20
N LYS A 191 -5.69 -3.44 23.46
CA LYS A 191 -5.91 -2.02 23.79
C LYS A 191 -4.65 -1.17 23.59
N GLU A 192 -3.48 -1.70 23.98
CA GLU A 192 -2.19 -1.01 23.87
C GLU A 192 -1.72 -0.89 22.41
N VAL A 193 -1.95 -1.92 21.59
CA VAL A 193 -1.62 -1.89 20.16
C VAL A 193 -2.51 -0.93 19.37
N ALA A 194 -3.82 -0.86 19.68
CA ALA A 194 -4.72 0.10 19.03
C ALA A 194 -4.35 1.55 19.37
N GLU A 195 -3.94 1.82 20.61
CA GLU A 195 -3.48 3.15 21.04
C GLU A 195 -2.11 3.52 20.47
N GLU A 196 -1.19 2.57 20.26
CA GLU A 196 0.08 2.82 19.58
C GLU A 196 -0.09 3.03 18.07
N VAL A 197 -0.92 2.23 17.38
CA VAL A 197 -1.21 2.39 15.94
C VAL A 197 -1.89 3.73 15.64
N SER A 198 -2.75 4.22 16.53
CA SER A 198 -3.38 5.55 16.39
C SER A 198 -2.41 6.74 16.50
N LYS A 199 -1.18 6.52 17.00
CA LYS A 199 -0.14 7.56 17.17
C LYS A 199 0.85 7.60 16.00
N GLU A 200 0.73 6.70 15.02
CA GLU A 200 1.73 6.49 13.96
C GLU A 200 1.43 7.22 12.66
N ASP A 201 0.19 7.66 12.41
CA ASP A 201 -0.12 8.42 11.21
C ASP A 201 0.46 9.83 11.31
N ILE A 202 1.65 9.98 10.76
CA ILE A 202 2.28 11.27 10.60
C ILE A 202 1.48 12.04 9.57
N VAL A 203 0.72 13.03 10.01
CA VAL A 203 0.10 14.01 9.13
C VAL A 203 1.09 15.16 8.92
N LEU A 204 1.43 15.45 7.66
CA LEU A 204 2.18 16.65 7.30
C LEU A 204 1.27 17.87 7.43
N SER A 205 1.74 18.89 8.15
CA SER A 205 1.06 20.18 8.27
C SER A 205 1.04 20.93 6.94
N ASP A 206 0.09 21.83 6.77
CA ASP A 206 0.01 22.66 5.55
C ASP A 206 1.24 23.55 5.39
N LEU A 207 1.87 23.97 6.50
CA LEU A 207 3.15 24.68 6.46
C LEU A 207 4.27 23.82 5.87
N GLU A 208 4.37 22.55 6.28
CA GLU A 208 5.34 21.61 5.72
C GLU A 208 5.09 21.39 4.23
N LYS A 209 3.84 21.14 3.84
CA LYS A 209 3.46 20.97 2.42
C LYS A 209 3.79 22.20 1.59
N ASN A 210 3.48 23.40 2.08
CA ASN A 210 3.78 24.65 1.38
C ASN A 210 5.27 24.87 1.20
N LYS A 211 6.11 24.56 2.20
CA LYS A 211 7.57 24.62 2.06
C LYS A 211 8.09 23.71 0.95
N VAL A 212 7.51 22.51 0.80
CA VAL A 212 7.84 21.60 -0.31
C VAL A 212 7.49 22.24 -1.66
N LEU A 213 6.26 22.73 -1.80
CA LEU A 213 5.78 23.36 -3.03
C LEU A 213 6.57 24.62 -3.41
N GLU A 214 7.01 25.41 -2.43
CA GLU A 214 7.85 26.59 -2.68
C GLU A 214 9.25 26.21 -3.18
N ARG A 215 9.81 25.09 -2.71
CA ARG A 215 11.11 24.61 -3.19
C ARG A 215 11.01 23.96 -4.56
N SER A 216 9.95 23.19 -4.82
CA SER A 216 9.75 22.56 -6.12
C SER A 216 9.53 23.59 -7.24
N LYS A 217 8.80 24.67 -6.98
CA LYS A 217 8.60 25.81 -7.91
C LYS A 217 9.89 26.53 -8.33
N LYS A 218 10.99 26.36 -7.59
CA LYS A 218 12.30 26.96 -7.91
C LYS A 218 13.11 26.11 -8.90
N VAL A 219 12.66 24.89 -9.20
CA VAL A 219 13.31 24.01 -10.17
C VAL A 219 12.98 24.49 -11.58
N ASP A 220 13.98 24.48 -12.47
CA ASP A 220 13.85 24.90 -13.85
C ASP A 220 12.75 24.10 -14.60
N SER A 221 11.98 24.77 -15.45
CA SER A 221 10.83 24.17 -16.12
C SER A 221 11.19 23.05 -17.10
N GLU A 222 12.39 23.08 -17.70
CA GLU A 222 12.88 21.99 -18.54
C GLU A 222 13.17 20.74 -17.71
N ILE A 223 13.74 20.92 -16.52
CA ILE A 223 13.98 19.84 -15.55
C ILE A 223 12.65 19.25 -15.07
N VAL A 224 11.67 20.11 -14.74
CA VAL A 224 10.33 19.65 -14.33
C VAL A 224 9.68 18.83 -15.44
N SER A 225 9.67 19.32 -16.68
CA SER A 225 9.08 18.61 -17.83
C SER A 225 9.71 17.23 -18.05
N LYS A 226 11.05 17.16 -18.00
CA LYS A 226 11.77 15.89 -18.12
C LYS A 226 11.48 14.94 -16.96
N PHE A 227 11.44 15.44 -15.74
CA PHE A 227 11.10 14.65 -14.55
C PHE A 227 9.70 14.05 -14.65
N GLU A 228 8.68 14.86 -14.95
CA GLU A 228 7.29 14.40 -15.06
C GLU A 228 7.11 13.34 -16.14
N SER A 229 7.76 13.52 -17.31
CA SER A 229 7.74 12.54 -18.39
C SER A 229 8.35 11.20 -17.96
N LEU A 230 9.51 11.24 -17.28
CA LEU A 230 10.19 10.03 -16.79
C LEU A 230 9.39 9.34 -15.67
N ILE A 231 8.78 10.08 -14.76
CA ILE A 231 7.93 9.52 -13.70
C ILE A 231 6.68 8.85 -14.28
N ALA A 232 6.00 9.49 -15.24
CA ALA A 232 4.86 8.88 -15.90
C ALA A 232 5.24 7.57 -16.61
N ALA A 233 6.37 7.56 -17.32
CA ALA A 233 6.90 6.36 -17.96
C ALA A 233 7.28 5.27 -16.94
N TRP A 234 7.89 5.65 -15.81
CA TRP A 234 8.27 4.71 -14.76
C TRP A 234 7.05 4.09 -14.08
N LYS A 235 6.04 4.90 -13.70
CA LYS A 235 4.79 4.41 -13.11
C LYS A 235 4.05 3.47 -14.07
N ASN A 236 4.05 3.77 -15.37
CA ASN A 236 3.50 2.86 -16.38
C ASN A 236 4.25 1.51 -16.40
N GLU A 237 5.58 1.52 -16.49
CA GLU A 237 6.37 0.28 -16.48
C GLU A 237 6.21 -0.52 -15.18
N ILE A 238 6.13 0.14 -14.02
CA ILE A 238 5.86 -0.53 -12.76
C ILE A 238 4.58 -1.37 -12.87
N ASN A 239 3.55 -0.87 -13.55
CA ASN A 239 2.24 -1.49 -13.65
C ASN A 239 2.06 -2.48 -14.81
N THR A 240 2.93 -2.44 -15.82
CA THR A 240 2.78 -3.27 -17.03
C THR A 240 3.89 -4.31 -17.18
N ASN A 241 5.04 -4.09 -16.54
CA ASN A 241 6.17 -5.00 -16.63
C ASN A 241 5.95 -6.21 -15.70
N PRO A 242 5.97 -7.46 -16.22
CA PRO A 242 5.72 -8.66 -15.41
C PRO A 242 6.64 -8.79 -14.19
N LYS A 243 7.85 -8.22 -14.23
CA LYS A 243 8.81 -8.28 -13.12
C LYS A 243 8.49 -7.33 -11.96
N THR A 244 7.66 -6.32 -12.17
CA THR A 244 7.37 -5.29 -11.16
C THR A 244 5.89 -5.20 -10.83
N MET A 245 5.00 -5.50 -11.77
CA MET A 245 3.55 -5.35 -11.60
C MET A 245 2.95 -6.24 -10.53
N PHE A 246 3.62 -7.34 -10.18
CA PHE A 246 3.25 -8.23 -9.09
C PHE A 246 4.18 -8.12 -7.89
N SER A 247 5.26 -7.34 -7.99
CA SER A 247 6.26 -7.24 -6.93
C SER A 247 5.70 -6.55 -5.70
N SER A 248 6.06 -7.10 -4.54
CA SER A 248 5.79 -6.52 -3.23
C SER A 248 6.94 -5.66 -2.69
N SER A 249 8.06 -5.56 -3.43
CA SER A 249 9.22 -4.76 -3.03
C SER A 249 9.37 -3.52 -3.90
N THR A 250 9.36 -2.33 -3.29
CA THR A 250 9.66 -1.08 -4.01
C THR A 250 11.11 -1.04 -4.53
N LEU A 251 11.99 -1.87 -3.97
CA LEU A 251 13.38 -2.00 -4.44
C LEU A 251 13.47 -2.65 -5.82
N ASP A 252 12.52 -3.50 -6.20
CA ASP A 252 12.52 -4.14 -7.51
C ASP A 252 12.26 -3.12 -8.62
N TYR A 253 11.63 -1.97 -8.32
CA TYR A 253 11.37 -0.92 -9.31
C TYR A 253 12.65 -0.22 -9.78
N LYS A 254 13.76 -0.36 -9.03
CA LYS A 254 15.08 0.15 -9.40
C LYS A 254 15.67 -0.51 -10.64
N GLN A 255 15.19 -1.72 -10.98
CA GLN A 255 15.68 -2.46 -12.14
C GLN A 255 15.18 -1.88 -13.47
N LEU A 256 14.16 -1.02 -13.43
CA LEU A 256 13.56 -0.42 -14.63
C LEU A 256 14.48 0.68 -15.20
N PRO A 257 14.64 0.78 -16.53
CA PRO A 257 15.54 1.78 -17.14
C PRO A 257 15.21 3.23 -16.74
N GLN A 258 13.95 3.54 -16.50
CA GLN A 258 13.48 4.88 -16.11
C GLN A 258 14.06 5.31 -14.76
N PHE A 259 14.27 4.36 -13.83
CA PHE A 259 14.93 4.64 -12.56
C PHE A 259 16.34 5.19 -12.79
N LYS A 260 17.11 4.56 -13.69
CA LYS A 260 18.46 5.02 -14.04
C LYS A 260 18.43 6.41 -14.68
N SER A 261 17.50 6.66 -15.62
CA SER A 261 17.34 7.98 -16.23
C SER A 261 16.98 9.07 -15.21
N LEU A 262 16.16 8.76 -14.21
CA LEU A 262 15.83 9.65 -13.10
C LEU A 262 17.03 9.88 -12.18
N GLN A 263 17.80 8.84 -11.88
CA GLN A 263 19.03 8.94 -11.11
C GLN A 263 20.07 9.85 -11.78
N GLU A 264 20.21 9.77 -13.11
CA GLU A 264 21.12 10.61 -13.90
C GLU A 264 20.72 12.10 -13.90
N MET A 265 19.48 12.45 -13.52
CA MET A 265 19.09 13.84 -13.29
C MET A 265 19.78 14.44 -12.06
N GLY A 266 20.26 13.63 -11.12
CA GLY A 266 21.00 14.07 -9.95
C GLY A 266 20.14 14.73 -8.87
N SER A 267 20.79 15.33 -7.86
CA SER A 267 20.10 15.87 -6.68
C SER A 267 19.20 17.09 -6.96
N VAL A 268 19.28 17.68 -8.16
CA VAL A 268 18.44 18.82 -8.57
C VAL A 268 16.95 18.50 -8.55
N ILE A 269 16.57 17.22 -8.72
CA ILE A 269 15.17 16.78 -8.69
C ILE A 269 14.65 16.40 -7.30
N ILE A 270 15.47 16.48 -6.24
CA ILE A 270 15.01 16.15 -4.87
C ILE A 270 13.76 16.96 -4.48
N PRO A 271 13.65 18.29 -4.72
CA PRO A 271 12.43 19.03 -4.41
C PRO A 271 11.19 18.49 -5.13
N LEU A 272 11.34 17.99 -6.36
CA LEU A 272 10.24 17.40 -7.14
C LEU A 272 9.83 16.03 -6.57
N ILE A 273 10.80 15.23 -6.13
CA ILE A 273 10.51 13.96 -5.43
C ILE A 273 9.72 14.24 -4.15
N MET A 274 10.14 15.22 -3.35
CA MET A 274 9.43 15.59 -2.11
C MET A 274 8.00 16.04 -2.39
N GLU A 275 7.77 16.78 -3.49
CA GLU A 275 6.42 17.15 -3.92
C GLU A 275 5.57 15.92 -4.26
N LYS A 276 6.12 14.95 -5.02
CA LYS A 276 5.38 13.72 -5.34
C LYS A 276 5.06 12.87 -4.10
N LEU A 277 5.96 12.84 -3.11
CA LEU A 277 5.75 12.12 -1.84
C LEU A 277 4.68 12.75 -0.93
N LEU A 278 4.12 13.91 -1.29
CA LEU A 278 2.93 14.44 -0.61
C LEU A 278 1.67 13.62 -0.91
N ASP A 279 1.66 12.92 -2.04
CA ASP A 279 0.64 11.93 -2.41
C ASP A 279 1.07 10.55 -1.89
N GLU A 280 0.18 9.93 -1.12
CA GLU A 280 0.46 8.68 -0.43
C GLU A 280 0.67 7.49 -1.35
N GLU A 281 0.23 7.54 -2.62
CA GLU A 281 0.48 6.45 -3.57
C GLU A 281 1.91 6.47 -4.14
N ASN A 282 2.63 7.57 -3.99
CA ASN A 282 3.94 7.76 -4.62
C ASN A 282 5.12 7.33 -3.72
N PHE A 283 4.87 6.59 -2.63
CA PHE A 283 5.94 6.06 -1.75
C PHE A 283 6.97 5.22 -2.50
N PHE A 284 6.63 4.65 -3.67
CA PHE A 284 7.55 3.93 -4.54
C PHE A 284 8.74 4.78 -5.02
N MET A 285 8.70 6.10 -4.84
CA MET A 285 9.81 7.02 -5.15
C MET A 285 10.87 7.09 -4.04
N LEU A 286 10.63 6.49 -2.86
CA LEU A 286 11.59 6.44 -1.77
C LEU A 286 12.96 5.87 -2.18
N PRO A 287 13.07 4.74 -2.92
CA PRO A 287 14.37 4.25 -3.37
C PRO A 287 15.13 5.22 -4.28
N LEU A 288 14.42 6.06 -5.06
CA LEU A 288 15.04 7.09 -5.88
C LEU A 288 15.59 8.22 -5.00
N TYR A 289 14.80 8.66 -4.02
CA TYR A 289 15.26 9.62 -3.01
C TYR A 289 16.51 9.12 -2.29
N ASP A 290 16.48 7.89 -1.77
CA ASP A 290 17.61 7.29 -1.03
C ASP A 290 18.88 7.19 -1.89
N THR A 291 18.72 7.03 -3.19
CA THR A 291 19.84 6.94 -4.15
C THR A 291 20.44 8.32 -4.43
N LEU A 292 19.61 9.37 -4.52
CA LEU A 292 20.04 10.74 -4.85
C LEU A 292 20.49 11.55 -3.63
N GLN A 293 19.94 11.26 -2.46
CA GLN A 293 20.31 11.94 -1.22
C GLN A 293 21.71 11.48 -0.81
N LEU A 294 22.65 12.41 -0.65
CA LEU A 294 24.02 12.10 -0.23
C LEU A 294 24.23 12.24 1.28
N ASP A 295 23.43 13.09 1.94
CA ASP A 295 23.48 13.23 3.39
C ASP A 295 22.73 12.06 4.05
N SER A 296 23.47 11.21 4.76
CA SER A 296 22.90 10.09 5.50
C SER A 296 21.94 10.53 6.62
N ASN A 297 22.09 11.74 7.15
CA ASN A 297 21.19 12.29 8.17
C ASN A 297 19.82 12.67 7.62
N LEU A 298 19.69 12.75 6.29
CA LEU A 298 18.44 12.98 5.58
C LEU A 298 17.88 11.68 5.00
N LYS A 299 18.33 10.51 5.45
CA LYS A 299 17.73 9.22 5.07
C LYS A 299 17.07 8.57 6.27
N ILE A 300 15.87 8.05 6.05
CA ILE A 300 15.23 7.19 7.03
C ILE A 300 15.75 5.77 6.82
N VAL A 301 16.62 5.34 7.74
CA VAL A 301 17.15 3.98 7.82
C VAL A 301 16.66 3.38 9.14
N TYR A 302 15.92 2.28 9.04
CA TYR A 302 15.49 1.54 10.22
C TYR A 302 16.55 0.54 10.63
N ASN A 303 16.93 0.58 11.90
CA ASN A 303 17.72 -0.50 12.49
C ASN A 303 16.81 -1.71 12.75
N LYS A 304 17.40 -2.90 12.86
CA LYS A 304 16.69 -4.19 13.03
C LYS A 304 15.69 -4.24 14.20
N ASN A 305 15.85 -3.36 15.19
CA ASN A 305 14.98 -3.26 16.37
C ASN A 305 14.24 -1.91 16.44
N ASP A 306 14.32 -1.07 15.39
CA ASP A 306 13.64 0.22 15.38
C ASP A 306 12.14 -0.01 15.19
N ARG A 307 11.38 0.25 16.25
CA ARG A 307 9.92 0.22 16.21
C ARG A 307 9.33 1.26 15.26
N LYS A 308 10.09 2.07 14.52
CA LYS A 308 9.55 2.94 13.46
C LYS A 308 9.38 2.23 12.12
N CYS A 309 9.91 1.02 11.93
CA CYS A 309 9.66 0.25 10.71
C CYS A 309 8.18 -0.15 10.53
N LEU A 310 7.34 -0.07 11.57
CA LEU A 310 5.91 -0.42 11.54
C LEU A 310 5.07 0.54 10.74
N GLU A 311 5.63 1.69 10.42
CA GLU A 311 4.87 2.76 9.82
C GLU A 311 4.50 2.47 8.35
N GLY A 312 5.22 1.54 7.70
CA GLY A 312 5.07 1.21 6.29
C GLY A 312 5.67 2.28 5.36
N GLU A 313 5.73 1.99 4.06
CA GLU A 313 6.38 2.88 3.11
C GLU A 313 5.67 4.24 3.00
N GLN A 314 4.35 4.31 3.22
CA GLN A 314 3.59 5.57 3.22
C GLN A 314 4.05 6.52 4.34
N ASN A 315 4.15 6.04 5.58
CA ASN A 315 4.64 6.90 6.66
C ASN A 315 6.13 7.21 6.50
N ARG A 316 6.92 6.28 5.95
CA ARG A 316 8.33 6.53 5.61
C ARG A 316 8.49 7.67 4.63
N ALA A 317 7.61 7.76 3.63
CA ALA A 317 7.52 8.91 2.74
C ALA A 317 7.24 10.21 3.51
N ARG A 318 6.24 10.20 4.41
CA ARG A 318 5.87 11.39 5.19
C ARG A 318 6.99 11.84 6.14
N ARG A 319 7.67 10.92 6.82
CA ARG A 319 8.86 11.24 7.64
C ARG A 319 10.00 11.80 6.80
N THR A 320 10.24 11.20 5.64
CA THR A 320 11.28 11.66 4.71
C THR A 320 11.03 13.11 4.30
N VAL A 321 9.79 13.44 3.92
CA VAL A 321 9.40 14.82 3.61
C VAL A 321 9.60 15.75 4.80
N ARG A 322 9.08 15.40 5.98
CA ARG A 322 9.24 16.21 7.20
C ARG A 322 10.71 16.47 7.54
N MET A 323 11.52 15.43 7.50
CA MET A 323 12.95 15.51 7.78
C MET A 323 13.67 16.43 6.79
N TRP A 324 13.36 16.30 5.50
CA TRP A 324 13.91 17.19 4.48
C TRP A 324 13.45 18.64 4.68
N VAL A 325 12.16 18.88 4.95
CA VAL A 325 11.62 20.23 5.24
C VAL A 325 12.31 20.88 6.45
N ASN A 326 12.62 20.11 7.48
CA ASN A 326 13.31 20.61 8.68
C ASN A 326 14.79 20.94 8.44
N SER A 327 15.35 20.51 7.30
CA SER A 327 16.73 20.84 6.91
C SER A 327 16.87 22.08 6.03
N LEU A 328 15.74 22.66 5.58
CA LEU A 328 15.67 23.80 4.64
C LEU A 328 15.87 25.18 5.28
#